data_AF-A0A0L6WEH0-F1
#
_entry.id   AF-A0A0L6WEH0-F1
#
_cell.length_a   1.000
_cell.length_b   1.000
_cell.length_c   1.000
_cell.angle_alpha   90.00
_cell.angle_beta   90.00
_cell.angle_gamma   90.00
#
_symmetry.space_group_name_H-M   'P 1'
#
loop_
_entity.id
_entity.type
_entity.pdbx_description
1 polymer ?
#
loop_
_entity_poly.entity_id
_entity_poly.type
_entity_poly.pdbx_seq_one_letter_code
_entity_poly.pdbx_strand_id
1 'polypeptide(L)'
;MIRQCVEDKLKDWITKIPAIEFAINSARSKTTGYSPFFLNTGHLSRPMIWNNARSTEFVGVRVFTQCLKLALIVAHHCILAARVKQTHNTNLCRQLTLFTKRDMVYISTKIFNYPKEFPKKFIPKYEGIYKIIKDYGNSSFQIAIFQKLKR
;
A
#
# COMPACT_ATOMS: atom_id res chain seq x y z
N MET A 1 8.52 10.82 0.44
CA MET A 1 9.21 11.28 -0.79
C MET A 1 8.64 12.59 -1.30
N ILE A 2 7.37 12.67 -1.74
CA ILE A 2 6.81 13.94 -2.27
C ILE A 2 6.99 15.11 -1.29
N ARG A 3 6.64 14.93 -0.01
CA ARG A 3 6.81 15.97 1.03
C ARG A 3 8.25 16.47 1.21
N GLN A 4 9.26 15.67 0.86
CA GLN A 4 10.68 16.06 0.96
C GLN A 4 11.18 16.80 -0.30
N CYS A 5 10.46 16.69 -1.42
CA CYS A 5 10.87 17.24 -2.71
C CYS A 5 10.08 18.51 -3.08
N VAL A 6 9.13 18.93 -2.25
CA VAL A 6 8.23 20.06 -2.49
C VAL A 6 8.53 21.16 -1.48
N GLU A 7 8.51 22.41 -1.94
CA GLU A 7 8.71 23.59 -1.10
C GLU A 7 7.63 23.70 -0.02
N ASP A 8 7.93 24.47 1.04
CA ASP A 8 7.03 24.62 2.21
C ASP A 8 5.63 25.15 1.85
N LYS A 9 5.52 25.90 0.74
CA LYS A 9 4.25 26.45 0.25
C LYS A 9 3.41 25.45 -0.55
N LEU A 10 3.90 24.23 -0.81
CA LEU A 10 3.18 23.14 -1.48
C LEU A 10 2.61 23.48 -2.88
N LYS A 11 3.13 24.50 -3.56
CA LYS A 11 2.64 24.93 -4.89
C LYS A 11 3.33 24.20 -6.05
N ASP A 12 4.55 23.74 -5.82
CA ASP A 12 5.43 23.30 -6.91
C ASP A 12 5.37 21.79 -7.18
N TRP A 13 4.54 21.06 -6.44
CA TRP A 13 4.51 19.59 -6.49
C TRP A 13 4.30 19.06 -7.91
N ILE A 14 3.45 19.69 -8.72
CA ILE A 14 3.19 19.31 -10.11
C ILE A 14 4.49 19.30 -10.93
N THR A 15 5.32 20.34 -10.79
CA THR A 15 6.60 20.44 -11.52
C THR A 15 7.61 19.38 -11.11
N LYS A 16 7.48 18.86 -9.88
CA LYS A 16 8.40 17.85 -9.32
C LYS A 16 7.95 16.41 -9.58
N ILE A 17 6.69 16.18 -9.99
CA ILE A 17 6.15 14.82 -10.23
C ILE A 17 7.05 14.00 -11.16
N PRO A 18 7.49 14.49 -12.34
CA PRO A 18 8.28 13.66 -13.26
C PRO A 18 9.60 13.19 -12.65
N ALA A 19 10.28 14.07 -11.90
CA ALA A 19 11.53 13.73 -11.22
C ALA A 19 11.31 12.71 -10.09
N ILE A 20 10.22 12.85 -9.34
CA ILE A 20 9.82 11.94 -8.26
C ILE A 20 9.48 10.56 -8.84
N GLU A 21 8.71 10.51 -9.92
CA GLU A 21 8.35 9.27 -10.62
C GLU A 21 9.61 8.55 -11.11
N PHE A 22 10.52 9.28 -11.76
CA PHE A 22 11.80 8.74 -12.21
C PHE A 22 12.61 8.18 -11.04
N ALA A 23 12.69 8.91 -9.93
CA ALA A 23 13.42 8.46 -8.74
C ALA A 23 12.79 7.19 -8.12
N ILE A 24 11.46 7.09 -8.03
CA ILE A 24 10.77 5.89 -7.52
C ILE A 24 11.04 4.70 -8.44
N ASN A 25 10.89 4.88 -9.75
CA ASN A 25 11.04 3.79 -10.72
C ASN A 25 12.51 3.35 -10.92
N SER A 26 13.47 4.21 -10.57
CA SER A 26 14.90 3.89 -10.58
C SER A 26 15.40 3.30 -9.27
N ALA A 27 14.70 3.52 -8.16
CA ALA A 27 15.11 3.05 -6.85
C ALA A 27 15.05 1.52 -6.74
N ARG A 28 16.10 0.93 -6.14
CA ARG A 28 16.17 -0.51 -5.89
C ARG A 28 15.29 -0.88 -4.70
N SER A 29 14.37 -1.82 -4.90
CA SER A 29 13.56 -2.37 -3.81
C SER A 29 14.40 -3.25 -2.90
N LYS A 30 14.28 -3.09 -1.58
CA LYS A 30 14.91 -3.98 -0.59
C LYS A 30 14.38 -5.42 -0.67
N THR A 31 13.14 -5.59 -1.13
CA THR A 31 12.47 -6.91 -1.17
C THR A 31 12.91 -7.72 -2.37
N THR A 32 12.95 -7.11 -3.56
CA THR A 32 13.29 -7.81 -4.81
C THR A 32 14.74 -7.62 -5.23
N GLY A 33 15.42 -6.60 -4.70
CA GLY A 33 16.77 -6.27 -5.11
C GLY A 33 16.86 -5.71 -6.54
N TYR A 34 15.75 -5.31 -7.16
CA TYR A 34 15.73 -4.70 -8.49
C TYR A 34 14.93 -3.40 -8.47
N SER A 35 15.18 -2.51 -9.44
CA SER A 35 14.34 -1.34 -9.66
C SER A 35 13.17 -1.66 -10.59
N PRO A 36 12.03 -0.96 -10.47
CA PRO A 36 10.91 -1.12 -11.40
C PRO A 36 11.29 -0.93 -12.86
N PHE A 37 12.09 0.09 -13.20
CA PHE A 37 12.54 0.30 -14.58
C PHE A 37 13.35 -0.88 -15.09
N PHE A 38 14.30 -1.40 -14.30
CA PHE A 38 15.09 -2.56 -14.71
C PHE A 38 14.21 -3.80 -14.96
N LEU A 39 13.18 -4.04 -14.15
CA LEU A 39 12.29 -5.17 -14.35
C LEU A 39 11.37 -5.01 -15.56
N ASN A 40 11.00 -3.78 -15.93
CA ASN A 40 10.11 -3.52 -17.05
C ASN A 40 10.85 -3.45 -18.40
N THR A 41 12.03 -2.83 -18.43
CA THR A 41 12.77 -2.56 -19.68
C THR A 41 14.11 -3.29 -19.77
N GLY A 42 14.58 -3.93 -18.70
CA GLY A 42 15.90 -4.56 -18.65
C GLY A 42 17.06 -3.59 -18.45
N HIS A 43 16.78 -2.29 -18.41
CA HIS A 43 17.78 -1.24 -18.33
C HIS A 43 17.44 -0.26 -17.21
N LEU A 44 18.46 0.15 -16.46
CA LEU A 44 18.42 1.42 -15.75
C LEU A 44 18.65 2.48 -16.83
N SER A 45 17.70 3.40 -17.02
CA SER A 45 17.75 4.44 -18.04
C SER A 45 19.11 5.16 -17.98
N ARG A 46 19.97 4.94 -18.98
CA ARG A 46 21.17 5.75 -19.18
C ARG A 46 20.75 7.06 -19.86
N PRO A 47 21.45 8.19 -19.63
CA PRO A 47 21.28 9.37 -20.47
C PRO A 47 21.54 8.99 -21.94
N MET A 48 20.66 9.46 -22.81
CA MET A 48 20.48 9.06 -24.20
C MET A 48 21.77 9.20 -25.03
N ILE A 49 22.36 8.08 -25.48
CA ILE A 49 23.37 8.06 -26.55
C ILE A 49 22.91 7.01 -27.57
N TRP A 50 22.63 7.47 -28.78
CA TRP A 50 22.08 6.67 -29.88
C TRP A 50 23.19 6.25 -30.84
N ASN A 51 23.66 5.01 -30.73
CA ASN A 51 24.49 4.39 -31.77
C ASN A 51 23.68 3.29 -32.45
N ASN A 52 23.48 3.43 -33.77
CA ASN A 52 22.75 2.47 -34.60
C ASN A 52 23.44 1.09 -34.56
N ALA A 53 22.71 0.05 -34.18
CA ALA A 53 23.17 -1.34 -34.27
C ALA A 53 22.87 -1.91 -35.66
N ARG A 54 23.87 -2.55 -36.29
CA ARG A 54 23.73 -3.25 -37.57
C ARG A 54 22.92 -4.55 -37.42
N SER A 55 22.32 -4.99 -38.52
CA SER A 55 21.50 -6.21 -38.63
C SER A 55 22.35 -7.49 -38.61
N THR A 56 22.55 -8.06 -37.43
CA THR A 56 23.00 -9.46 -37.28
C THR A 56 22.37 -10.04 -36.02
N GLU A 57 21.92 -11.29 -36.03
CA GLU A 57 21.37 -11.99 -34.87
C GLU A 57 22.40 -12.04 -33.73
N PHE A 58 22.31 -11.10 -32.79
CA PHE A 58 23.26 -11.00 -31.69
C PHE A 58 22.93 -12.04 -30.62
N VAL A 59 23.79 -13.05 -30.46
CA VAL A 59 23.76 -14.02 -29.34
C VAL A 59 23.65 -13.31 -27.97
N GLY A 60 24.24 -12.11 -27.85
CA GLY A 60 24.13 -11.27 -26.65
C GLY A 60 22.70 -10.86 -26.29
N VAL A 61 21.81 -10.67 -27.27
CA VAL A 61 20.39 -10.36 -27.03
C VAL A 61 19.66 -11.58 -26.43
N ARG A 62 20.01 -12.80 -26.86
CA ARG A 62 19.44 -14.03 -26.28
C ARG A 62 19.87 -14.23 -24.83
N VAL A 63 21.15 -14.01 -24.53
CA VAL A 63 21.68 -14.08 -23.17
C VAL A 63 21.04 -12.99 -22.29
N PHE A 64 20.94 -11.75 -22.80
CA PHE A 64 20.29 -10.65 -22.10
C PHE A 64 18.82 -10.93 -21.77
N THR A 65 18.04 -11.39 -22.76
CA THR A 65 16.63 -11.72 -22.54
C THR A 65 16.45 -12.89 -21.58
N GLN A 66 17.35 -13.89 -21.59
CA GLN A 66 17.37 -14.96 -20.59
C GLN A 66 17.67 -14.43 -19.19
N CYS A 67 18.70 -13.59 -19.01
CA CYS A 67 19.00 -12.97 -17.73
C CYS A 67 17.85 -12.12 -17.20
N LEU A 68 17.18 -11.36 -18.07
CA LEU A 68 16.02 -10.55 -17.71
C LEU A 68 14.85 -11.41 -17.25
N LYS A 69 14.55 -12.49 -17.98
CA LYS A 69 13.52 -13.47 -17.58
C LYS A 69 13.82 -14.06 -16.21
N LEU A 70 15.07 -14.45 -15.95
CA LEU A 70 15.48 -14.98 -14.65
C LEU A 70 15.30 -13.92 -13.55
N ALA A 71 15.71 -12.68 -13.79
CA ALA A 71 15.54 -11.59 -12.81
C ALA A 71 14.06 -11.34 -12.49
N LEU A 72 13.18 -11.43 -13.49
CA LEU A 72 11.73 -11.28 -13.31
C LEU A 72 11.13 -12.43 -12.48
N ILE A 73 11.55 -13.67 -12.76
CA ILE A 73 11.14 -14.85 -11.99
C ILE A 73 11.59 -14.71 -10.53
N VAL A 74 12.85 -14.33 -10.30
CA VAL A 74 13.39 -14.10 -8.95
C VAL A 74 12.62 -13.00 -8.22
N ALA A 75 12.38 -11.85 -8.88
CA ALA A 75 11.61 -10.76 -8.30
C ALA A 75 10.19 -11.22 -7.90
N HIS A 76 9.55 -12.02 -8.74
CA HIS A 76 8.24 -12.59 -8.46
C HIS A 76 8.25 -13.51 -7.22
N HIS A 77 9.22 -14.43 -7.12
CA HIS A 77 9.39 -15.27 -5.95
C HIS A 77 9.65 -14.47 -4.67
N CYS A 78 10.50 -13.43 -4.74
CA CYS A 78 10.74 -12.54 -3.62
C CYS A 78 9.47 -11.81 -3.15
N ILE A 79 8.62 -11.36 -4.08
CA ILE A 79 7.33 -10.73 -3.75
C ILE A 79 6.40 -11.74 -3.05
N LEU A 80 6.30 -12.96 -3.56
CA LEU A 80 5.50 -14.01 -2.94
C LEU A 80 6.00 -14.35 -1.53
N ALA A 81 7.32 -14.55 -1.36
CA ALA A 81 7.92 -14.83 -0.06
C ALA A 81 7.66 -13.69 0.94
N ALA A 82 7.79 -12.44 0.50
CA ALA A 82 7.50 -11.27 1.33
C ALA A 82 6.02 -11.21 1.73
N ARG A 83 5.10 -11.52 0.81
CA ARG A 83 3.65 -11.62 1.11
C ARG A 83 3.38 -12.68 2.15
N VAL A 84 3.95 -13.88 2.02
CA VAL A 84 3.79 -14.95 3.00
C VAL A 84 4.28 -14.50 4.39
N LYS A 85 5.46 -13.89 4.47
CA LYS A 85 6.01 -13.37 5.73
C LYS A 85 5.13 -12.26 6.34
N GLN A 86 4.66 -11.33 5.53
CA GLN A 86 3.75 -10.27 5.97
C GLN A 86 2.45 -10.85 6.50
N THR A 87 1.82 -11.75 5.74
CA THR A 87 0.59 -12.44 6.15
C THR A 87 0.78 -13.19 7.45
N HIS A 88 1.86 -13.97 7.59
CA HIS A 88 2.19 -14.66 8.83
C HIS A 88 2.30 -13.68 10.01
N ASN A 89 3.10 -12.63 9.88
CA ASN A 89 3.28 -11.63 10.94
C ASN A 89 1.98 -10.91 11.28
N THR A 90 1.16 -10.55 10.28
CA THR A 90 -0.15 -9.93 10.54
C THR A 90 -1.12 -10.89 11.21
N ASN A 91 -1.06 -12.19 10.90
CA ASN A 91 -1.89 -13.21 11.52
C ASN A 91 -1.48 -13.48 12.98
N LEU A 92 -0.20 -13.41 13.32
CA LEU A 92 0.26 -13.51 14.71
C LEU A 92 -0.34 -12.42 15.61
N CYS A 93 -0.53 -11.20 15.08
CA CYS A 93 -1.10 -10.08 15.83
C CYS A 93 -2.64 -10.03 15.76
N ARG A 94 -3.28 -10.90 14.97
CA ARG A 94 -4.75 -10.94 14.89
C ARG A 94 -5.29 -11.73 16.07
N GLN A 95 -6.08 -11.06 16.89
CA GLN A 95 -6.93 -11.73 17.87
C GLN A 95 -8.23 -12.13 17.18
N LEU A 96 -8.63 -13.38 17.36
CA LEU A 96 -9.96 -13.83 16.96
C LEU A 96 -10.98 -13.09 17.83
N THR A 97 -11.80 -12.26 17.22
CA THR A 97 -12.85 -11.52 17.93
C THR A 97 -13.98 -12.50 18.27
N LEU A 98 -14.10 -12.86 19.55
CA LEU A 98 -15.12 -13.77 20.10
C LEU A 98 -16.52 -13.14 20.18
N PHE A 99 -16.85 -12.20 19.28
CA PHE A 99 -18.18 -11.57 19.29
C PHE A 99 -19.20 -12.45 18.60
N THR A 100 -20.34 -12.61 19.23
CA THR A 100 -21.48 -13.37 18.73
C THR A 100 -22.67 -12.46 18.49
N LYS A 101 -23.62 -12.93 17.67
CA LYS A 101 -24.87 -12.22 17.43
C LYS A 101 -25.59 -11.98 18.76
N ARG A 102 -26.09 -10.76 18.97
CA ARG A 102 -26.73 -10.26 20.21
C ARG A 102 -25.77 -9.79 21.31
N ASP A 103 -24.46 -9.91 21.11
CA ASP A 103 -23.50 -9.29 22.03
C ASP A 103 -23.58 -7.76 21.96
N MET A 104 -23.11 -7.19 23.07
CA MET A 104 -23.23 -5.79 23.42
C MET A 104 -21.82 -5.18 23.37
N VAL A 105 -21.56 -4.31 22.40
CA VAL A 105 -20.23 -3.83 22.07
C VAL A 105 -20.14 -2.30 22.07
N TYR A 106 -18.97 -1.81 22.49
CA TYR A 106 -18.61 -0.40 22.41
C TYR A 106 -18.05 -0.06 21.02
N ILE A 107 -18.45 1.08 20.46
CA ILE A 107 -17.96 1.56 19.16
C ILE A 107 -17.03 2.75 19.35
N SER A 108 -15.95 2.80 18.58
CA SER A 108 -15.02 3.93 18.55
C SER A 108 -15.70 5.20 18.05
N THR A 109 -15.51 6.32 18.76
CA THR A 109 -16.14 7.61 18.45
C THR A 109 -15.62 8.29 17.19
N LYS A 110 -14.52 7.78 16.62
CA LYS A 110 -13.95 8.26 15.36
C LYS A 110 -14.93 8.18 14.17
N ILE A 111 -15.95 7.33 14.26
CA ILE A 111 -16.94 7.12 13.20
C ILE A 111 -18.10 8.13 13.31
N PHE A 112 -18.36 8.67 14.51
CA PHE A 112 -19.49 9.54 14.80
C PHE A 112 -19.17 11.01 14.53
N ASN A 113 -20.17 11.75 14.03
CA ASN A 113 -20.12 13.20 13.94
C ASN A 113 -20.75 13.80 15.19
N TYR A 114 -19.94 14.44 16.02
CA TYR A 114 -20.44 15.22 17.15
C TYR A 114 -20.72 16.66 16.73
N PRO A 115 -21.72 17.33 17.33
CA PRO A 115 -21.93 18.74 17.11
C PRO A 115 -20.67 19.53 17.51
N LYS A 116 -20.36 20.58 16.74
CA LYS A 116 -19.15 21.42 16.93
C LYS A 116 -19.09 22.11 18.30
N GLU A 117 -20.24 22.21 18.97
CA GLU A 117 -20.40 22.77 20.32
C GLU A 117 -19.68 21.91 21.37
N PHE A 118 -19.46 20.62 21.12
CA PHE A 118 -18.73 19.76 22.05
C PHE A 118 -17.23 19.90 21.89
N PRO A 119 -16.50 20.32 22.94
CA PRO A 119 -15.05 20.32 22.93
C PRO A 119 -14.51 18.90 22.73
N LYS A 120 -13.64 18.71 21.72
CA LYS A 120 -13.07 17.40 21.35
C LYS A 120 -12.41 16.64 22.50
N LYS A 121 -11.92 17.36 23.51
CA LYS A 121 -11.29 16.78 24.72
C LYS A 121 -12.28 15.99 25.59
N PHE A 122 -13.56 16.34 25.55
CA PHE A 122 -14.60 15.73 26.38
C PHE A 122 -15.43 14.67 25.64
N ILE A 123 -15.10 14.40 24.37
CA ILE A 123 -15.73 13.32 23.62
C ILE A 123 -15.11 11.99 24.12
N PRO A 124 -15.92 11.03 24.59
CA PRO A 124 -15.38 9.74 25.02
C PRO A 124 -14.69 9.03 23.86
N LYS A 125 -13.75 8.13 24.14
CA LYS A 125 -13.06 7.37 23.09
C LYS A 125 -13.96 6.28 22.47
N TYR A 126 -14.90 5.78 23.27
CA TYR A 126 -15.89 4.80 22.87
C TYR A 126 -17.28 5.24 23.31
N GLU A 127 -18.29 5.03 22.46
CA GLU A 127 -19.69 5.33 22.76
C GLU A 127 -20.49 4.06 22.89
N GLY A 128 -21.38 4.12 23.88
CA GLY A 128 -22.57 3.29 24.00
C GLY A 128 -22.34 1.79 24.03
N ILE A 129 -23.35 1.08 24.48
CA ILE A 129 -23.40 -0.37 24.32
C ILE A 129 -24.39 -0.66 23.20
N TYR A 130 -23.88 -1.05 22.03
CA TYR A 130 -24.70 -1.34 20.87
C TYR A 130 -24.79 -2.84 20.61
N LYS A 131 -25.97 -3.28 20.19
CA LYS A 131 -26.23 -4.70 19.93
C LYS A 131 -25.81 -5.11 18.53
N ILE A 132 -25.09 -6.23 18.43
CA ILE A 132 -24.79 -6.87 17.14
C ILE A 132 -26.06 -7.52 16.58
N ILE A 133 -26.49 -7.05 15.40
CA ILE A 133 -27.66 -7.55 14.66
C ILE A 133 -27.29 -8.76 13.82
N LYS A 134 -26.17 -8.68 13.10
CA LYS A 134 -25.77 -9.68 12.10
C LYS A 134 -24.26 -9.85 12.08
N ASP A 135 -23.82 -11.10 11.92
CA ASP A 135 -22.43 -11.46 11.67
C ASP A 135 -22.28 -11.82 10.18
N TYR A 136 -21.18 -11.35 9.57
CA TYR A 136 -20.81 -11.64 8.18
C TYR A 136 -19.69 -12.68 8.05
N GLY A 137 -19.15 -13.22 9.15
CA GLY A 137 -18.16 -14.31 9.15
C GLY A 137 -16.73 -13.89 8.81
N ASN A 138 -16.48 -12.60 8.55
CA ASN A 138 -15.15 -12.04 8.29
C ASN A 138 -14.76 -11.00 9.35
N SER A 139 -15.00 -11.32 10.63
CA SER A 139 -14.83 -10.39 11.78
C SER A 139 -15.52 -9.03 11.59
N SER A 140 -16.60 -9.02 10.80
CA SER A 140 -17.35 -7.84 10.42
C SER A 140 -18.78 -8.03 10.89
N PHE A 141 -19.31 -7.04 11.61
CA PHE A 141 -20.59 -7.14 12.30
C PHE A 141 -21.49 -5.94 11.95
N GLN A 142 -22.77 -6.21 11.74
CA GLN A 142 -23.79 -5.18 11.62
C GLN A 142 -24.30 -4.80 13.00
N ILE A 143 -24.32 -3.52 13.32
CA ILE A 143 -24.65 -3.01 14.65
C ILE A 143 -25.85 -2.07 14.60
N ALA A 144 -26.72 -2.13 15.62
CA ALA A 144 -27.88 -1.27 15.77
C ALA A 144 -27.50 0.12 16.32
N ILE A 145 -27.07 1.04 15.45
CA ILE A 145 -26.70 2.41 15.84
C ILE A 145 -27.92 3.34 15.81
N PHE A 146 -28.12 4.12 16.87
CA PHE A 146 -29.15 5.17 16.93
C PHE A 146 -28.92 6.26 15.87
N GLN A 147 -30.00 6.64 15.19
CA GLN A 147 -29.99 7.43 13.95
C GLN A 147 -29.37 8.83 14.08
N LYS A 148 -29.33 9.41 15.28
CA LYS A 148 -28.77 10.74 15.55
C LYS A 148 -27.24 10.86 15.40
N LEU A 149 -26.51 9.74 15.40
CA LEU A 149 -25.04 9.73 15.32
C LEU A 149 -24.51 9.15 14.01
N LYS A 150 -25.39 8.73 13.09
CA LYS A 150 -24.97 8.21 11.78
C LYS A 150 -24.30 9.34 10.98
N ARG A 151 -23.17 8.99 10.36
CA ARG A 151 -22.46 9.84 9.42
C ARG A 151 -23.28 10.13 8.18
#